data_AF-A0A1C3RHJ1-F1
#
_entry.id   AF-A0A1C3RHJ1-F1
#
_cell.length_a   1.000
_cell.length_b   1.000
_cell.length_c   1.000
_cell.angle_alpha   90.00
_cell.angle_beta   90.00
_cell.angle_gamma   90.00
#
_symmetry.space_group_name_H-M   'P 1'
#
loop_
_entity.id
_entity.type
_entity.pdbx_description
1 polymer ?
#
loop_
_entity_poly.entity_id
_entity_poly.type
_entity_poly.pdbx_seq_one_letter_code
_entity_poly.pdbx_strand_id
1 'polypeptide(L)'
;MTHHLSSINPNVSLIVDASVIINLIASGIPKEIFASFPNLACVVDEIILSELDRGNKNGHTDASVLRTLISDKTVKPVSMTDNCWNHFESLVSGNAASTLDDGEAATLAYCVTHKSIPVIDEKKANRICKEKFPSLSPICSSELFMLAQRSGTVTDRQLGDAVYLALSKSRMRVMNDHAQWIVDLVGPKRAANCTSLPRSARQKLANAC
;
A
#
# COMPACT_ATOMS: atom_id res chain seq x y z
N MET A 1 -5.87 18.49 2.33
CA MET A 1 -6.65 17.92 3.44
C MET A 1 -6.14 16.52 3.64
N THR A 2 -5.17 16.36 4.55
CA THR A 2 -4.63 15.06 4.94
C THR A 2 -5.70 14.41 5.82
N HIS A 3 -6.34 13.34 5.34
CA HIS A 3 -7.25 12.57 6.19
C HIS A 3 -6.39 11.84 7.21
N HIS A 4 -6.17 12.49 8.36
CA HIS A 4 -5.51 11.87 9.48
C HIS A 4 -6.51 10.90 10.12
N LEU A 5 -6.66 9.70 9.56
CA LEU A 5 -7.44 8.63 10.18
C LEU A 5 -6.81 8.38 11.55
N SER A 6 -7.47 8.85 12.62
CA SER A 6 -7.00 8.67 14.00
C SER A 6 -7.04 7.19 14.38
N SER A 7 -7.99 6.45 13.81
CA SER A 7 -8.11 5.00 13.83
C SER A 7 -8.95 4.54 12.64
N ILE A 8 -8.74 3.29 12.21
CA ILE A 8 -9.59 2.63 11.22
C ILE A 8 -10.64 1.82 11.99
N ASN A 9 -11.90 1.91 11.57
CA ASN A 9 -12.96 1.09 12.16
C ASN A 9 -12.61 -0.39 11.97
N PRO A 10 -12.49 -1.19 13.06
CA PRO A 10 -12.08 -2.60 12.98
C PRO A 10 -13.09 -3.48 12.21
N ASN A 11 -14.30 -2.98 11.92
CA ASN A 11 -15.29 -3.69 11.10
C ASN A 11 -15.18 -3.36 9.61
N VAL A 12 -14.30 -2.44 9.21
CA VAL A 12 -14.10 -2.06 7.80
C VAL A 12 -12.83 -2.73 7.28
N SER A 13 -12.96 -3.48 6.20
CA SER A 13 -11.81 -4.18 5.62
C SER A 13 -10.86 -3.21 4.92
N LEU A 14 -9.56 -3.46 5.05
CA LEU A 14 -8.51 -2.78 4.28
C LEU A 14 -8.11 -3.69 3.14
N ILE A 15 -8.36 -3.25 1.91
CA ILE A 15 -8.06 -4.03 0.72
C ILE A 15 -6.77 -3.50 0.13
N VAL A 16 -5.71 -4.29 0.26
CA VAL A 16 -4.37 -3.90 -0.18
C VAL A 16 -4.11 -4.34 -1.62
N ASP A 17 -3.58 -3.42 -2.41
CA ASP A 17 -3.01 -3.71 -3.73
C ASP A 17 -1.72 -4.54 -3.61
N ALA A 18 -1.34 -5.25 -4.69
CA ALA A 18 -0.14 -6.07 -4.75
C ALA A 18 1.14 -5.28 -4.43
N SER A 19 1.26 -4.04 -4.94
CA SER A 19 2.43 -3.19 -4.68
C SER A 19 2.58 -2.84 -3.20
N VAL A 20 1.47 -2.68 -2.48
CA VAL A 20 1.44 -2.43 -1.03
C VAL A 20 1.92 -3.68 -0.28
N ILE A 21 1.46 -4.87 -0.66
CA ILE A 21 1.95 -6.13 -0.08
C ILE A 21 3.47 -6.25 -0.24
N ILE A 22 3.99 -5.95 -1.43
CA ILE A 22 5.44 -5.96 -1.71
C ILE A 22 6.17 -4.98 -0.79
N ASN A 23 5.64 -3.77 -0.59
CA ASN A 23 6.23 -2.78 0.32
C ASN A 23 6.27 -3.27 1.77
N LEU A 24 5.20 -3.94 2.23
CA LEU A 24 5.12 -4.50 3.57
C LEU A 24 6.05 -5.71 3.76
N ILE A 25 6.20 -6.57 2.75
CA ILE A 25 7.17 -7.67 2.76
C ILE A 25 8.61 -7.11 2.81
N ALA A 26 8.90 -6.13 1.96
CA ALA A 26 10.21 -5.49 1.89
C ALA A 26 10.60 -4.77 3.19
N SER A 27 9.63 -4.44 4.04
CA SER A 27 9.85 -3.85 5.37
C SER A 27 10.60 -4.78 6.34
N GLY A 28 10.64 -6.09 6.07
CA GLY A 28 11.31 -7.08 6.90
C GLY A 28 10.56 -7.49 8.18
N ILE A 29 9.48 -6.79 8.53
CA ILE A 29 8.59 -7.12 9.67
C ILE A 29 7.10 -7.13 9.26
N PRO A 30 6.73 -7.83 8.16
CA PRO A 30 5.36 -7.80 7.66
C PRO A 30 4.35 -8.28 8.69
N LYS A 31 4.65 -9.33 9.48
CA LYS A 31 3.71 -9.92 10.44
C LYS A 31 3.35 -8.94 11.55
N GLU A 32 4.33 -8.19 12.06
CA GLU A 32 4.17 -7.19 13.11
C GLU A 32 3.32 -6.01 12.63
N ILE A 33 3.50 -5.59 11.37
CA ILE A 33 2.67 -4.54 10.77
C ILE A 33 1.25 -5.04 10.52
N PHE A 34 1.08 -6.25 9.99
CA PHE A 34 -0.24 -6.83 9.76
C PHE A 34 -1.01 -7.09 11.05
N ALA A 35 -0.33 -7.39 12.16
CA ALA A 35 -0.96 -7.53 13.47
C ALA A 35 -1.70 -6.24 13.93
N SER A 36 -1.33 -5.08 13.40
CA SER A 36 -2.05 -3.82 13.63
C SER A 36 -3.40 -3.74 12.91
N PHE A 37 -3.67 -4.65 11.96
CA PHE A 37 -4.81 -4.58 11.04
C PHE A 37 -5.54 -5.94 10.93
N PRO A 38 -6.35 -6.34 11.91
CA PRO A 38 -7.01 -7.67 11.92
C PRO A 38 -8.04 -7.88 10.77
N ASN A 39 -8.38 -6.80 10.08
CA ASN A 39 -9.33 -6.71 8.98
C ASN A 39 -8.62 -6.37 7.65
N LEU A 40 -7.30 -6.60 7.57
CA LEU A 40 -6.56 -6.50 6.33
C LEU A 40 -6.79 -7.72 5.43
N ALA A 41 -7.09 -7.43 4.18
CA ALA A 41 -7.38 -8.39 3.13
C ALA A 41 -6.72 -7.93 1.83
N CYS A 42 -6.50 -8.85 0.91
CA CYS A 42 -6.09 -8.51 -0.44
C CYS A 42 -6.99 -9.22 -1.44
N VAL A 43 -7.25 -8.55 -2.57
CA VAL A 43 -7.94 -9.21 -3.67
C VAL A 43 -6.97 -10.25 -4.25
N VAL A 44 -7.32 -11.51 -4.10
CA VAL A 44 -6.62 -12.62 -4.71
C VAL A 44 -7.54 -13.13 -5.81
N ASP A 45 -7.43 -12.48 -6.96
CA ASP A 45 -7.85 -13.05 -8.22
C ASP A 45 -6.61 -13.67 -8.90
N GLU A 46 -6.79 -14.60 -9.84
CA GLU A 46 -5.69 -15.20 -10.61
C GLU A 46 -4.76 -14.13 -11.20
N ILE A 47 -5.31 -12.95 -11.49
CA ILE A 47 -4.63 -11.73 -11.92
C ILE A 47 -3.50 -11.32 -10.97
N ILE A 48 -3.76 -11.16 -9.66
CA ILE A 48 -2.74 -10.73 -8.68
C ILE A 48 -1.68 -11.80 -8.46
N LEU A 49 -2.07 -13.08 -8.42
CA LEU A 49 -1.11 -14.19 -8.33
C LEU A 49 -0.22 -14.24 -9.58
N SER A 50 -0.77 -14.00 -10.77
CA SER A 50 -0.03 -13.99 -12.02
C SER A 50 0.94 -12.80 -12.13
N GLU A 51 0.60 -11.65 -11.57
CA GLU A 51 1.47 -10.47 -11.52
C GLU A 51 2.65 -10.69 -10.58
N LEU A 52 2.41 -11.27 -9.40
CA LEU A 52 3.44 -11.64 -8.45
C LEU A 52 4.35 -12.75 -9.01
N ASP A 53 3.79 -13.72 -9.75
CA ASP A 53 4.56 -14.78 -10.42
C ASP A 53 5.40 -14.24 -11.60
N ARG A 54 4.98 -13.17 -12.26
CA ARG A 54 5.79 -12.45 -13.26
C ARG A 54 6.98 -11.72 -12.63
N GLY A 55 6.83 -11.15 -11.44
CA GLY A 55 7.93 -10.56 -10.66
C GLY A 55 8.96 -11.59 -10.15
N ASN A 56 8.51 -12.81 -9.88
CA ASN A 56 9.31 -13.97 -9.45
C ASN A 56 10.45 -14.30 -10.44
N LYS A 57 10.25 -14.03 -11.75
CA LYS A 57 11.28 -14.24 -12.80
C LYS A 57 12.53 -13.35 -12.63
N ASN A 58 12.48 -12.35 -11.75
CA ASN A 58 13.60 -11.46 -11.43
C ASN A 58 14.25 -11.77 -10.06
N GLY A 59 13.95 -12.92 -9.44
CA GLY A 59 14.55 -13.36 -8.17
C GLY A 59 13.86 -12.85 -6.90
N HIS A 60 12.62 -12.33 -7.01
CA HIS A 60 11.83 -11.82 -5.88
C HIS A 60 10.90 -12.90 -5.31
N THR A 61 11.06 -13.26 -4.04
CA THR A 61 10.26 -14.29 -3.34
C THR A 61 8.85 -13.81 -2.93
N ASP A 62 8.38 -12.66 -3.40
CA ASP A 62 7.20 -11.96 -2.91
C ASP A 62 5.93 -12.81 -3.00
N ALA A 63 5.77 -13.57 -4.10
CA ALA A 63 4.64 -14.51 -4.27
C ALA A 63 4.63 -15.61 -3.19
N SER A 64 5.81 -16.16 -2.85
CA SER A 64 5.93 -17.20 -1.81
C SER A 64 5.66 -16.66 -0.41
N VAL A 65 6.07 -15.41 -0.15
CA VAL A 65 5.81 -14.74 1.12
C VAL A 65 4.32 -14.41 1.24
N LEU A 66 3.66 -13.90 0.18
CA LEU A 66 2.21 -13.69 0.20
C LEU A 66 1.45 -15.00 0.43
N ARG A 67 1.83 -16.11 -0.23
CA ARG A 67 1.22 -17.43 0.01
C ARG A 67 1.37 -17.85 1.48
N THR A 68 2.54 -17.61 2.08
CA THR A 68 2.77 -17.84 3.52
C THR A 68 1.86 -16.96 4.38
N LEU A 69 1.74 -15.67 4.06
CA LEU A 69 0.89 -14.73 4.81
C LEU A 69 -0.59 -15.10 4.74
N ILE A 70 -1.05 -15.61 3.59
CA ILE A 70 -2.41 -16.15 3.42
C ILE A 70 -2.58 -17.44 4.23
N SER A 71 -1.63 -18.37 4.13
CA SER A 71 -1.64 -19.64 4.87
C SER A 71 -1.67 -19.42 6.39
N ASP A 72 -0.92 -18.43 6.87
CA ASP A 72 -0.84 -18.03 8.28
C ASP A 72 -2.04 -17.16 8.71
N LYS A 73 -3.03 -16.94 7.83
CA LYS A 73 -4.22 -16.09 8.06
C LYS A 73 -3.91 -14.65 8.44
N THR A 74 -2.70 -14.19 8.12
CA THR A 74 -2.24 -12.82 8.37
C THR A 74 -2.86 -11.86 7.34
N VAL A 75 -3.07 -12.34 6.12
CA VAL A 75 -3.79 -11.63 5.05
C VAL A 75 -4.97 -12.50 4.60
N LYS A 76 -6.17 -11.91 4.56
CA LYS A 76 -7.37 -12.62 4.08
C LYS A 76 -7.48 -12.49 2.55
N PRO A 77 -7.49 -13.60 1.80
CA PRO A 77 -7.78 -13.54 0.38
C PRO A 77 -9.27 -13.25 0.16
N VAL A 78 -9.59 -12.33 -0.73
CA VAL A 78 -10.96 -12.06 -1.21
C VAL A 78 -11.01 -12.13 -2.74
N SER A 79 -12.15 -12.47 -3.30
CA SER A 79 -12.34 -12.57 -4.76
C SER A 79 -13.40 -11.60 -5.24
N MET A 80 -13.29 -11.16 -6.49
CA MET A 80 -14.29 -10.29 -7.11
C MET A 80 -15.63 -11.04 -7.27
N THR A 81 -16.72 -10.38 -6.89
CA THR A 81 -18.09 -10.86 -7.16
C THR A 81 -18.57 -10.33 -8.51
N ASP A 82 -19.68 -10.84 -9.03
CA ASP A 82 -20.29 -10.34 -10.29
C ASP A 82 -20.51 -8.82 -10.28
N ASN A 83 -20.86 -8.24 -9.12
CA ASN A 83 -21.04 -6.80 -8.97
C ASN A 83 -19.72 -6.01 -9.05
N CYS A 84 -18.60 -6.64 -8.70
CA CYS A 84 -17.28 -6.02 -8.83
C CYS A 84 -16.87 -5.90 -10.29
N TRP A 85 -17.22 -6.87 -11.14
CA TRP A 85 -16.82 -6.90 -12.55
C TRP A 85 -17.29 -5.68 -13.34
N ASN A 86 -18.50 -5.18 -13.09
CA ASN A 86 -19.00 -3.96 -13.72
C ASN A 86 -18.12 -2.73 -13.42
N HIS A 87 -17.66 -2.61 -12.16
CA HIS A 87 -16.77 -1.53 -11.77
C HIS A 87 -15.37 -1.75 -12.36
N PHE A 88 -14.86 -2.98 -12.31
CA PHE A 88 -13.57 -3.36 -12.88
C PHE A 88 -13.47 -3.02 -14.36
N GLU A 89 -14.45 -3.45 -15.18
CA GLU A 89 -14.46 -3.20 -16.62
C GLU A 89 -14.41 -1.69 -16.93
N SER A 90 -15.14 -0.88 -16.14
CA SER A 90 -15.14 0.58 -16.28
C SER A 90 -13.82 1.27 -15.90
N LEU A 91 -12.94 0.55 -15.20
CA LEU A 91 -11.63 1.03 -14.74
C LEU A 91 -10.49 0.59 -15.66
N VAL A 92 -10.64 -0.52 -16.39
CA VAL A 92 -9.62 -1.00 -17.33
C VAL A 92 -9.91 -0.62 -18.79
N SER A 93 -11.15 -0.24 -19.10
CA SER A 93 -11.58 0.10 -20.47
C SER A 93 -11.51 1.60 -20.77
N GLY A 94 -10.91 1.96 -21.90
CA GLY A 94 -10.86 3.34 -22.41
C GLY A 94 -9.43 3.84 -22.67
N ASN A 95 -9.27 5.17 -22.63
CA ASN A 95 -7.96 5.80 -22.85
C ASN A 95 -7.02 5.55 -21.66
N ALA A 96 -5.72 5.34 -21.92
CA ALA A 96 -4.70 5.02 -20.93
C ALA A 96 -4.60 6.01 -19.75
N ALA A 97 -4.94 7.29 -19.97
CA ALA A 97 -4.96 8.31 -18.91
C ALA A 97 -6.13 8.13 -17.92
N SER A 98 -7.15 7.38 -18.31
CA SER A 98 -8.39 7.15 -17.56
C SER A 98 -8.60 5.69 -17.18
N THR A 99 -7.61 4.82 -17.46
CA THR A 99 -7.62 3.40 -17.10
C THR A 99 -6.52 3.07 -16.10
N LEU A 100 -6.75 1.99 -15.36
CA LEU A 100 -5.84 1.43 -14.36
C LEU A 100 -5.26 0.10 -14.86
N ASP A 101 -4.20 -0.36 -14.20
CA ASP A 101 -3.82 -1.76 -14.33
C ASP A 101 -4.85 -2.66 -13.61
N ASP A 102 -4.76 -3.96 -13.87
CA ASP A 102 -5.76 -4.91 -13.38
C ASP A 102 -5.72 -5.02 -11.83
N GLY A 103 -4.56 -4.88 -11.19
CA GLY A 103 -4.42 -4.96 -9.73
C GLY A 103 -5.09 -3.80 -8.99
N GLU A 104 -4.81 -2.58 -9.43
CA GLU A 104 -5.43 -1.35 -8.92
C GLU A 104 -6.93 -1.34 -9.21
N ALA A 105 -7.34 -1.74 -10.42
CA ALA A 105 -8.73 -1.82 -10.82
C ALA A 105 -9.52 -2.82 -9.96
N ALA A 106 -8.98 -4.02 -9.74
CA ALA A 106 -9.60 -5.04 -8.91
C ALA A 106 -9.76 -4.59 -7.45
N THR A 107 -8.72 -3.94 -6.90
CA THR A 107 -8.75 -3.38 -5.55
C THR A 107 -9.86 -2.34 -5.40
N LEU A 108 -9.95 -1.37 -6.31
CA LEU A 108 -11.01 -0.34 -6.26
C LEU A 108 -12.41 -0.91 -6.50
N ALA A 109 -12.56 -1.80 -7.47
CA ALA A 109 -13.82 -2.47 -7.79
C ALA A 109 -14.37 -3.26 -6.60
N TYR A 110 -13.49 -3.97 -5.87
CA TYR A 110 -13.89 -4.66 -4.65
C TYR A 110 -14.34 -3.67 -3.56
N CYS A 111 -13.56 -2.62 -3.33
CA CYS A 111 -13.82 -1.64 -2.28
C CYS A 111 -15.15 -0.90 -2.45
N VAL A 112 -15.50 -0.50 -3.67
CA VAL A 112 -16.77 0.19 -3.93
C VAL A 112 -17.97 -0.71 -3.64
N THR A 113 -17.92 -1.99 -4.03
CA THR A 113 -19.00 -2.95 -3.79
C THR A 113 -19.17 -3.28 -2.30
N HIS A 114 -18.05 -3.40 -1.57
CA HIS A 114 -18.04 -3.89 -0.18
C HIS A 114 -17.88 -2.79 0.87
N LYS A 115 -17.94 -1.51 0.48
CA LYS A 115 -17.73 -0.35 1.37
C LYS A 115 -16.46 -0.47 2.21
N SER A 116 -15.40 -0.99 1.58
CA SER A 116 -14.09 -1.21 2.20
C SER A 116 -13.11 -0.10 1.83
N ILE A 117 -11.97 -0.01 2.52
CA ILE A 117 -10.98 1.05 2.27
C ILE A 117 -9.87 0.50 1.37
N PRO A 118 -9.66 1.09 0.18
CA PRO A 118 -8.56 0.69 -0.68
C PRO A 118 -7.22 1.22 -0.14
N VAL A 119 -6.18 0.40 -0.20
CA VAL A 119 -4.80 0.80 0.08
C VAL A 119 -3.98 0.71 -1.21
N ILE A 120 -3.60 1.87 -1.76
CA ILE A 120 -2.98 1.99 -3.09
C ILE A 120 -1.89 3.08 -3.10
N ASP A 121 -0.71 2.73 -3.61
CA ASP A 121 0.48 3.61 -3.68
C ASP A 121 0.62 4.36 -5.02
N GLU A 122 -0.47 4.54 -5.77
CA GLU A 122 -0.44 5.08 -7.13
C GLU A 122 -1.34 6.32 -7.31
N LYS A 123 -0.80 7.38 -7.94
CA LYS A 123 -1.42 8.70 -8.02
C LYS A 123 -2.59 8.76 -9.00
N LYS A 124 -2.46 8.12 -10.16
CA LYS A 124 -3.53 7.96 -11.16
C LYS A 124 -4.67 7.12 -10.58
N ALA A 125 -4.41 6.03 -9.88
CA ALA A 125 -5.43 5.24 -9.16
C ALA A 125 -6.18 6.08 -8.12
N ASN A 126 -5.44 6.79 -7.25
CA ASN A 126 -6.04 7.70 -6.27
C ASN A 126 -6.89 8.80 -6.93
N ARG A 127 -6.42 9.39 -8.03
CA ARG A 127 -7.17 10.40 -8.79
C ARG A 127 -8.45 9.82 -9.38
N ILE A 128 -8.37 8.69 -10.09
CA ILE A 128 -9.52 8.04 -10.72
C ILE A 128 -10.53 7.59 -9.66
N CYS A 129 -10.07 7.07 -8.52
CA CYS A 129 -10.94 6.73 -7.40
C CYS A 129 -11.72 7.95 -6.91
N LYS A 130 -11.06 9.10 -6.71
CA LYS A 130 -11.72 10.33 -6.27
C LYS A 130 -12.73 10.87 -7.30
N GLU A 131 -12.42 10.75 -8.59
CA GLU A 131 -13.29 11.21 -9.67
C GLU A 131 -14.52 10.30 -9.85
N LYS A 132 -14.34 8.98 -9.83
CA LYS A 132 -15.40 8.00 -10.13
C LYS A 132 -16.18 7.52 -8.89
N PHE A 133 -15.52 7.46 -7.74
CA PHE A 133 -16.07 6.92 -6.49
C PHE A 133 -15.84 7.87 -5.32
N PRO A 134 -16.50 9.03 -5.26
CA PRO A 134 -16.26 10.05 -4.22
C PRO A 134 -16.52 9.59 -2.78
N SER A 135 -17.25 8.49 -2.60
CA SER A 135 -17.49 7.86 -1.29
C SER A 135 -16.32 7.01 -0.78
N LEU A 136 -15.36 6.68 -1.64
CA LEU A 136 -14.15 5.96 -1.25
C LEU A 136 -13.05 6.94 -0.85
N SER A 137 -12.38 6.61 0.24
CA SER A 137 -11.20 7.34 0.73
C SER A 137 -10.00 6.39 0.73
N PRO A 138 -9.27 6.28 -0.39
CA PRO A 138 -8.07 5.47 -0.44
C PRO A 138 -7.01 5.98 0.55
N ILE A 139 -6.23 5.04 1.09
CA ILE A 139 -5.02 5.32 1.86
C ILE A 139 -3.81 4.70 1.15
N CYS A 140 -2.60 5.00 1.62
CA CYS A 140 -1.35 4.48 1.05
C CYS A 140 -0.50 3.74 2.09
N SER A 141 0.59 3.09 1.66
CA SER A 141 1.50 2.35 2.54
C SER A 141 2.05 3.23 3.67
N SER A 142 2.41 4.49 3.39
CA SER A 142 2.86 5.41 4.45
C SER A 142 1.79 5.64 5.53
N GLU A 143 0.51 5.69 5.18
CA GLU A 143 -0.57 5.79 6.18
C GLU A 143 -0.73 4.50 6.96
N LEU A 144 -0.56 3.33 6.34
CA LEU A 144 -0.50 2.06 7.06
C LEU A 144 0.63 2.07 8.10
N PHE A 145 1.84 2.49 7.74
CA PHE A 145 2.93 2.59 8.72
C PHE A 145 2.62 3.57 9.86
N MET A 146 2.01 4.73 9.55
CA MET A 146 1.56 5.69 10.57
C MET A 146 0.50 5.11 11.50
N LEU A 147 -0.41 4.30 10.99
CA LEU A 147 -1.44 3.64 11.80
C LEU A 147 -0.84 2.50 12.63
N ALA A 148 0.09 1.73 12.08
CA ALA A 148 0.83 0.71 12.81
C ALA A 148 1.61 1.32 13.98
N GLN A 149 2.26 2.47 13.77
CA GLN A 149 2.92 3.24 14.84
C GLN A 149 1.99 3.49 16.03
N ARG A 150 0.74 3.90 15.76
CA ARG A 150 -0.25 4.24 16.79
C ARG A 150 -0.85 3.02 17.48
N SER A 151 -0.84 1.87 16.82
CA SER A 151 -1.35 0.62 17.40
C SER A 151 -0.48 0.09 18.54
N GLY A 152 0.78 0.53 18.64
CA GLY A 152 1.72 0.09 19.67
C GLY A 152 2.28 -1.32 19.45
N THR A 153 1.98 -1.99 18.33
CA THR A 153 2.54 -3.31 17.98
C THR A 153 4.01 -3.25 17.60
N VAL A 154 4.49 -2.08 17.17
CA VAL A 154 5.86 -1.83 16.70
C VAL A 154 6.44 -0.60 17.39
N THR A 155 7.69 -0.69 17.82
CA THR A 155 8.41 0.46 18.36
C THR A 155 8.82 1.43 17.24
N ASP A 156 9.04 2.71 17.56
CA ASP A 156 9.50 3.73 16.59
C ASP A 156 10.80 3.31 15.88
N ARG A 157 11.71 2.65 16.61
CA ARG A 157 12.96 2.14 16.04
C ARG A 157 12.70 1.05 15.00
N GLN A 158 11.87 0.05 15.35
CA GLN A 158 11.49 -1.02 14.42
C GLN A 158 10.77 -0.45 13.20
N LEU A 159 9.85 0.50 13.42
CA LEU A 159 9.11 1.15 12.34
C LEU A 159 10.05 1.95 11.41
N GLY A 160 11.01 2.68 11.97
CA GLY A 160 11.98 3.44 11.18
C GLY A 160 12.90 2.55 10.34
N ASP A 161 13.34 1.41 10.88
CA ASP A 161 14.09 0.40 10.12
C ASP A 161 13.22 -0.21 9.00
N ALA A 162 11.97 -0.54 9.32
CA ALA A 162 11.02 -1.16 8.39
C ALA A 162 10.65 -0.24 7.21
N VAL A 163 10.33 1.02 7.50
CA VAL A 163 10.04 2.04 6.48
C VAL A 163 11.28 2.29 5.62
N TYR A 164 12.47 2.34 6.22
CA TYR A 164 13.71 2.49 5.45
C TYR A 164 13.94 1.32 4.48
N LEU A 165 13.67 0.08 4.90
CA LEU A 165 13.77 -1.09 4.03
C LEU A 165 12.74 -1.05 2.91
N ALA A 166 11.47 -0.73 3.18
CA ALA A 166 10.45 -0.55 2.13
C ALA A 166 10.87 0.52 1.10
N LEU A 167 11.39 1.67 1.56
CA LEU A 167 11.86 2.72 0.64
C LEU A 167 13.06 2.29 -0.21
N SER A 168 14.03 1.59 0.38
CA SER A 168 15.31 1.27 -0.27
C SER A 168 15.27 -0.02 -1.09
N LYS A 169 14.41 -0.99 -0.72
CA LYS A 169 14.33 -2.31 -1.37
C LYS A 169 13.21 -2.41 -2.39
N SER A 170 11.99 -1.95 -2.05
CA SER A 170 10.85 -1.99 -2.98
C SER A 170 10.57 -0.67 -3.67
N ARG A 171 11.35 0.39 -3.37
CA ARG A 171 11.13 1.74 -3.89
C ARG A 171 9.72 2.26 -3.56
N MET A 172 9.20 1.89 -2.39
CA MET A 172 7.87 2.30 -1.92
C MET A 172 7.61 3.77 -2.24
N ARG A 173 6.50 4.03 -2.92
CA ARG A 173 6.11 5.39 -3.30
C ARG A 173 5.62 6.14 -2.07
N VAL A 174 6.01 7.40 -1.95
CA VAL A 174 5.60 8.27 -0.84
C VAL A 174 4.79 9.44 -1.39
N MET A 175 3.59 9.61 -0.84
CA MET A 175 2.77 10.78 -1.13
C MET A 175 3.43 12.02 -0.52
N ASN A 176 3.35 13.16 -1.23
CA ASN A 176 4.08 14.37 -0.86
C ASN A 176 3.80 14.80 0.59
N ASP A 177 2.55 14.68 1.03
CA ASP A 177 2.09 15.08 2.36
C ASP A 177 2.70 14.23 3.48
N HIS A 178 3.22 13.04 3.18
CA HIS A 178 3.83 12.13 4.15
C HIS A 178 5.36 12.16 4.13
N ALA A 179 5.96 12.85 3.15
CA ALA A 179 7.41 12.87 2.98
C ALA A 179 8.15 13.40 4.21
N GLN A 180 7.59 14.41 4.89
CA GLN A 180 8.20 14.96 6.10
C GLN A 180 8.19 13.93 7.25
N TRP A 181 7.04 13.31 7.52
CA TRP A 181 6.93 12.28 8.55
C TRP A 181 7.90 11.12 8.31
N ILE A 182 8.03 10.68 7.05
CA ILE A 182 9.00 9.65 6.67
C ILE A 182 10.44 10.09 7.00
N VAL A 183 10.83 11.32 6.65
CA VAL A 183 12.19 11.84 6.92
C VAL A 183 12.46 11.90 8.42
N ASP A 184 11.49 12.34 9.22
CA ASP A 184 11.61 12.42 10.67
C ASP A 184 11.75 11.02 11.30
N LEU A 185 10.99 10.04 10.79
CA LEU A 185 11.02 8.66 11.26
C LEU A 185 12.33 7.92 10.92
N VAL A 186 12.76 7.96 9.64
CA VAL A 186 13.94 7.18 9.19
C VAL A 186 15.26 7.93 9.42
N GLY A 187 15.17 9.23 9.67
CA GLY A 187 16.30 10.13 9.80
C GLY A 187 16.85 10.61 8.44
N PRO A 188 17.41 11.82 8.39
CA PRO A 188 17.74 12.49 7.14
C PRO A 188 18.85 11.78 6.34
N LYS A 189 19.83 11.15 7.01
CA LYS A 189 20.91 10.37 6.38
C LYS A 189 20.39 9.18 5.57
N ARG A 190 19.44 8.44 6.14
CA ARG A 190 18.80 7.30 5.47
C ARG A 190 17.88 7.78 4.36
N ALA A 191 17.08 8.83 4.62
CA ALA A 191 16.17 9.41 3.64
C ALA A 191 16.88 9.88 2.37
N ALA A 192 18.08 10.46 2.46
CA ALA A 192 18.85 10.90 1.29
C ALA A 192 19.19 9.77 0.31
N ASN A 193 19.28 8.53 0.79
CA ASN A 193 19.57 7.35 -0.02
C ASN A 193 18.32 6.70 -0.63
N CYS A 194 17.11 7.15 -0.25
CA CYS A 194 15.85 6.57 -0.70
C CYS A 194 15.36 7.26 -1.97
N THR A 195 15.69 6.72 -3.15
CA THR A 195 15.35 7.36 -4.45
C THR A 195 13.85 7.52 -4.70
N SER A 196 12.99 6.78 -3.99
CA SER A 196 11.54 6.91 -4.06
C SER A 196 11.01 8.17 -3.36
N LEU A 197 11.81 8.81 -2.50
CA LEU A 197 11.46 10.09 -1.88
C LEU A 197 11.65 11.26 -2.86
N PRO A 198 10.75 12.27 -2.80
CA PRO A 198 10.93 13.51 -3.56
C PRO A 198 12.31 14.13 -3.32
N ARG A 199 12.90 14.70 -4.37
CA ARG A 199 14.23 15.34 -4.29
C ARG A 199 14.29 16.39 -3.16
N SER A 200 13.22 17.16 -2.97
CA SER A 200 13.08 18.15 -1.90
C SER A 200 13.18 17.53 -0.50
N ALA A 201 12.66 16.32 -0.29
CA ALA A 201 12.76 15.60 0.98
C ALA A 201 14.18 15.05 1.22
N ARG A 202 14.85 14.57 0.16
CA ARG A 202 16.23 14.05 0.23
C ARG A 202 17.29 15.13 0.50
N GLN A 203 17.06 16.35 0.04
CA GLN A 203 18.03 17.45 0.12
C GLN A 203 18.04 18.23 1.43
N LYS A 204 17.15 17.92 2.40
CA LYS A 204 17.10 18.64 3.69
C LYS A 204 18.37 18.52 4.55
N LEU A 205 19.30 17.64 4.20
CA LEU A 205 20.65 17.58 4.81
C LEU A 205 21.58 18.73 4.42
N ALA A 206 21.33 19.41 3.30
CA ALA A 206 22.29 20.41 2.81
C ALA A 206 22.24 21.75 3.57
N ASN A 207 21.18 22.01 4.34
CA ASN A 207 20.93 23.32 4.98
C ASN A 207 20.92 23.27 6.52
N ALA A 208 21.42 22.18 7.13
CA ALA A 208 21.45 22.01 8.59
C ALA A 208 22.88 21.90 9.15
N CYS A 209 23.88 22.40 8.41
CA CYS A 209 25.24 22.64 8.90
C CYS A 209 25.50 24.15 8.99
#